data_AF-A0A7C7XS05-F1
#
_entry.id   AF-A0A7C7XS05-F1
#
_cell.length_a   1.000
_cell.length_b   1.000
_cell.length_c   1.000
_cell.angle_alpha   90.00
_cell.angle_beta   90.00
_cell.angle_gamma   90.00
#
_symmetry.space_group_name_H-M   'P 1'
#
loop_
_entity.id
_entity.type
_entity.pdbx_description
1 polymer ?
#
loop_
_entity_poly.entity_id
_entity_poly.type
_entity_poly.pdbx_seq_one_letter_code
_entity_poly.pdbx_strand_id
1 'polypeptide(L)'
;MISTKQIESPCEMPNGLQWTDEGLFVMDQKTDNVYVVDETGKLLRTINTPTANGSGITVGGGFLWTASNGHSTSRPERSTDTGLGYIYKLDLITGEPVDRFRTPDGGGIHGIEWDDGKIWVTAFQPLAIYLMDPADDYKIVHSFNVELTRLHGLARVPDGLWCAHTTDNVIVKYDIENGDEKERITLDPGDAYVHGLSIKDGELWYADANFAGKHNTATVGTSEIGILKV
;
A
#
# COMPACT_ATOMS: atom_id res chain seq x y z
N MET A 1 9.91 18.90 8.56
CA MET A 1 8.59 18.22 8.66
C MET A 1 7.91 18.36 7.32
N ILE A 2 8.18 17.37 6.47
CA ILE A 2 7.55 17.21 5.15
C ILE A 2 6.18 16.54 5.31
N SER A 3 6.05 15.70 6.34
CA SER A 3 4.82 15.02 6.70
C SER A 3 3.96 15.89 7.62
N THR A 4 2.66 15.96 7.34
CA THR A 4 1.68 16.66 8.18
C THR A 4 0.45 15.78 8.39
N LYS A 5 0.27 15.28 9.61
CA LYS A 5 -0.92 14.54 10.04
C LYS A 5 -2.19 15.33 9.74
N GLN A 6 -3.18 14.67 9.14
CA GLN A 6 -4.47 15.26 8.80
C GLN A 6 -5.61 14.67 9.64
N ILE A 7 -5.61 13.34 9.82
CA ILE A 7 -6.68 12.63 10.51
C ILE A 7 -6.11 11.69 11.56
N GLU A 8 -6.95 11.32 12.53
CA GLU A 8 -6.63 10.22 13.43
C GLU A 8 -6.69 8.90 12.65
N SER A 9 -5.71 8.03 12.90
CA SER A 9 -5.70 6.71 12.26
C SER A 9 -6.92 5.90 12.74
N PRO A 10 -7.71 5.28 11.85
CA PRO A 10 -8.83 4.43 12.24
C PRO A 10 -8.38 3.09 12.83
N CYS A 11 -7.09 2.77 12.73
CA CYS A 11 -6.52 1.48 13.14
C CYS A 11 -5.09 1.63 13.70
N GLU A 12 -4.57 0.54 14.27
CA GLU A 12 -3.28 0.53 14.97
C GLU A 12 -2.09 0.53 14.01
N MET A 13 -2.19 -0.17 12.86
CA MET A 13 -1.10 -0.32 11.89
C MET A 13 -1.56 -0.03 10.45
N PRO A 14 -1.92 1.22 10.11
CA PRO A 14 -2.35 1.59 8.76
C PRO A 14 -1.18 1.44 7.76
N ASN A 15 -1.19 0.38 6.96
CA ASN A 15 -0.06 -0.01 6.11
C ASN A 15 -0.28 0.23 4.61
N GLY A 16 -1.54 0.30 4.19
CA GLY A 16 -1.93 0.62 2.82
C GLY A 16 -3.05 1.66 2.81
N LEU A 17 -3.05 2.54 1.81
CA LEU A 17 -4.06 3.57 1.61
C LEU A 17 -4.62 3.51 0.20
N GLN A 18 -5.90 3.79 0.06
CA GLN A 18 -6.52 4.07 -1.24
C GLN A 18 -7.67 5.05 -1.06
N TRP A 19 -7.54 6.24 -1.64
CA TRP A 19 -8.66 7.15 -1.80
C TRP A 19 -9.59 6.70 -2.92
N THR A 20 -10.88 6.89 -2.69
CA THR A 20 -11.98 6.64 -3.62
C THR A 20 -13.05 7.73 -3.45
N ASP A 21 -14.10 7.70 -4.28
CA ASP A 21 -15.26 8.58 -4.12
C ASP A 21 -16.06 8.30 -2.82
N GLU A 22 -15.95 7.10 -2.24
CA GLU A 22 -16.61 6.76 -0.97
C GLU A 22 -15.85 7.36 0.23
N GLY A 23 -14.53 7.39 0.14
CA GLY A 23 -13.64 7.75 1.23
C GLY A 23 -12.27 7.08 1.12
N LEU A 24 -11.51 7.15 2.20
CA LEU A 24 -10.19 6.55 2.30
C LEU A 24 -10.30 5.12 2.85
N PHE A 25 -9.84 4.16 2.06
CA PHE A 25 -9.68 2.77 2.45
C PHE A 25 -8.30 2.61 3.08
N VAL A 26 -8.27 2.07 4.30
CA VAL A 26 -7.06 1.90 5.11
C VAL A 26 -6.88 0.43 5.43
N MET A 27 -5.82 -0.18 4.90
CA MET A 27 -5.45 -1.56 5.23
C MET A 27 -4.71 -1.60 6.56
N ASP A 28 -5.28 -2.25 7.55
CA ASP A 28 -4.65 -2.42 8.86
C ASP A 28 -3.86 -3.74 8.92
N GLN A 29 -2.54 -3.67 9.07
CA GLN A 29 -1.71 -4.88 9.20
C GLN A 29 -1.88 -5.56 10.57
N LYS A 30 -2.49 -4.87 11.56
CA LYS A 30 -2.74 -5.45 12.87
C LYS A 30 -3.86 -6.48 12.84
N THR A 31 -5.01 -6.09 12.28
CA THR A 31 -6.22 -6.92 12.22
C THR A 31 -6.44 -7.61 10.87
N ASP A 32 -5.73 -7.18 9.83
CA ASP A 32 -5.97 -7.54 8.43
C ASP A 32 -7.36 -7.16 7.90
N ASN A 33 -7.99 -6.16 8.51
CA ASN A 33 -9.23 -5.58 8.02
C ASN A 33 -8.96 -4.27 7.27
N VAL A 34 -9.92 -3.89 6.41
CA VAL A 34 -9.92 -2.59 5.76
C VAL A 34 -10.91 -1.67 6.47
N TYR A 35 -10.46 -0.49 6.87
CA TYR A 35 -11.28 0.54 7.48
C TYR A 35 -11.55 1.62 6.43
N VAL A 36 -12.82 1.96 6.22
CA VAL A 36 -13.22 3.03 5.30
C VAL A 36 -13.62 4.24 6.12
N VAL A 37 -12.95 5.36 5.91
CA VAL A 37 -13.20 6.62 6.62
C VAL A 37 -13.54 7.75 5.65
N ASP A 38 -14.31 8.73 6.11
CA ASP A 38 -14.49 9.98 5.37
C ASP A 38 -13.28 10.92 5.48
N GLU A 39 -13.37 12.08 4.83
CA GLU A 39 -12.33 13.12 4.84
C GLU A 39 -11.97 13.67 6.23
N THR A 40 -12.85 13.50 7.22
CA THR A 40 -12.60 13.91 8.61
C THR A 40 -11.94 12.81 9.43
N GLY A 41 -11.76 11.61 8.85
CA GLY A 41 -11.29 10.42 9.54
C GLY A 41 -12.38 9.66 10.29
N LYS A 42 -13.66 10.03 10.11
CA LYS A 42 -14.77 9.31 10.75
C LYS A 42 -14.97 7.97 10.05
N LEU A 43 -15.02 6.89 10.84
CA LEU A 43 -15.31 5.55 10.35
C LEU A 43 -16.70 5.48 9.70
N LEU A 44 -16.73 5.06 8.44
CA LEU A 44 -17.92 4.77 7.67
C LEU A 44 -18.29 3.29 7.79
N ARG A 45 -17.31 2.41 7.56
CA ARG A 45 -17.48 0.95 7.71
C ARG A 45 -16.15 0.22 7.81
N THR A 46 -16.21 -1.04 8.22
CA THR A 46 -15.09 -1.97 8.26
C THR A 46 -15.39 -3.16 7.35
N ILE A 47 -14.41 -3.55 6.55
CA ILE A 47 -14.47 -4.70 5.65
C ILE A 47 -13.53 -5.76 6.20
N ASN A 48 -14.06 -6.94 6.51
CA ASN A 48 -13.23 -8.08 6.91
C ASN A 48 -12.61 -8.69 5.66
N THR A 49 -11.34 -9.09 5.72
CA THR A 49 -10.65 -9.68 4.58
C THR A 49 -10.01 -11.03 4.94
N PRO A 50 -9.84 -11.95 3.97
CA PRO A 50 -9.06 -13.17 4.16
C PRO A 50 -7.55 -12.91 4.13
N THR A 51 -7.12 -11.65 3.89
CA THR A 51 -5.72 -11.26 3.82
C THR A 51 -5.04 -11.59 5.15
N ALA A 52 -3.82 -12.09 5.07
CA ALA A 52 -2.98 -12.30 6.23
C ALA A 52 -1.75 -11.41 6.09
N ASN A 53 -1.40 -10.71 7.17
CA ASN A 53 -0.28 -9.76 7.18
C ASN A 53 -0.42 -8.72 6.05
N GLY A 54 -1.55 -8.04 6.04
CA GLY A 54 -1.98 -7.13 4.99
C GLY A 54 -1.04 -5.95 4.80
N SER A 55 -0.77 -5.62 3.54
CA SER A 55 0.14 -4.52 3.17
C SER A 55 -0.52 -3.60 2.13
N GLY A 56 -0.22 -3.79 0.85
CA GLY A 56 -0.80 -2.99 -0.23
C GLY A 56 -2.32 -3.13 -0.31
N ILE A 57 -2.97 -2.07 -0.75
CA ILE A 57 -4.41 -1.99 -1.03
C ILE A 57 -4.60 -1.11 -2.26
N THR A 58 -5.56 -1.45 -3.10
CA THR A 58 -6.07 -0.53 -4.13
C THR A 58 -7.52 -0.87 -4.46
N VAL A 59 -8.23 0.05 -5.11
CA VAL A 59 -9.62 -0.13 -5.53
C VAL A 59 -9.71 0.19 -7.01
N GLY A 60 -10.26 -0.73 -7.79
CA GLY A 60 -10.40 -0.54 -9.22
C GLY A 60 -11.02 -1.74 -9.92
N GLY A 61 -11.55 -1.50 -11.12
CA GLY A 61 -12.30 -2.51 -11.87
C GLY A 61 -13.57 -3.01 -11.17
N GLY A 62 -14.06 -2.27 -10.17
CA GLY A 62 -15.21 -2.66 -9.33
C GLY A 62 -14.86 -3.57 -8.14
N PHE A 63 -13.58 -3.76 -7.84
CA PHE A 63 -13.11 -4.66 -6.77
C PHE A 63 -12.22 -3.92 -5.78
N LEU A 64 -12.17 -4.47 -4.56
CA LEU A 64 -11.13 -4.18 -3.59
C LEU A 64 -9.99 -5.16 -3.82
N TRP A 65 -8.76 -4.66 -3.87
CA TRP A 65 -7.56 -5.47 -4.00
C TRP A 65 -6.71 -5.32 -2.75
N THR A 66 -6.20 -6.42 -2.21
CA THR A 66 -5.30 -6.42 -1.05
C THR A 66 -4.10 -7.33 -1.27
N ALA A 67 -2.94 -6.94 -0.77
CA ALA A 67 -1.72 -7.73 -0.81
C ALA A 67 -1.43 -8.36 0.56
N SER A 68 -1.16 -9.66 0.54
CA SER A 68 -0.79 -10.46 1.71
C SER A 68 0.71 -10.75 1.70
N ASN A 69 1.33 -10.62 2.86
CA ASN A 69 2.74 -10.97 3.07
C ASN A 69 2.91 -12.42 3.56
N GLY A 70 1.85 -13.22 3.53
CA GLY A 70 1.84 -14.56 4.10
C GLY A 70 1.54 -14.55 5.60
N HIS A 71 2.46 -15.05 6.42
CA HIS A 71 2.20 -15.26 7.84
C HIS A 71 1.98 -13.95 8.61
N SER A 72 0.88 -13.89 9.37
CA SER A 72 0.59 -12.80 10.31
C SER A 72 1.11 -13.16 11.71
N THR A 73 1.78 -12.20 12.36
CA THR A 73 2.23 -12.29 13.76
C THR A 73 1.47 -11.33 14.68
N SER A 74 0.64 -10.45 14.10
CA SER A 74 -0.02 -9.35 14.80
C SER A 74 -1.37 -9.74 15.43
N ARG A 75 -1.95 -10.85 14.96
CA ARG A 75 -3.23 -11.43 15.41
C ARG A 75 -3.17 -12.97 15.43
N PRO A 76 -4.10 -13.67 16.10
CA PRO A 76 -4.22 -15.13 16.01
C PRO A 76 -4.43 -15.62 14.59
N GLU A 77 -3.95 -16.83 14.29
CA GLU A 77 -4.12 -17.50 13.00
C GLU A 77 -5.60 -17.73 12.67
N ARG A 78 -5.98 -17.53 11.41
CA ARG A 78 -7.30 -17.82 10.87
C ARG A 78 -7.21 -19.02 9.93
N SER A 79 -8.32 -19.73 9.74
CA SER A 79 -8.40 -20.85 8.78
C SER A 79 -8.16 -20.44 7.32
N THR A 80 -8.24 -19.14 7.01
CA THR A 80 -7.96 -18.57 5.68
C THR A 80 -6.49 -18.24 5.45
N ASP A 81 -5.65 -18.30 6.49
CA ASP A 81 -4.24 -17.93 6.39
C ASP A 81 -3.48 -18.98 5.56
N THR A 82 -2.80 -18.52 4.52
CA THR A 82 -2.08 -19.41 3.60
C THR A 82 -0.59 -19.52 3.93
N GLY A 83 -0.05 -18.58 4.71
CA GLY A 83 1.39 -18.44 4.94
C GLY A 83 2.18 -17.94 3.72
N LEU A 84 1.51 -17.58 2.64
CA LEU A 84 2.12 -17.30 1.33
C LEU A 84 1.75 -15.91 0.82
N GLY A 85 2.63 -15.31 0.01
CA GLY A 85 2.35 -14.05 -0.67
C GLY A 85 1.27 -14.19 -1.74
N TYR A 86 0.21 -13.40 -1.60
CA TYR A 86 -0.93 -13.37 -2.52
C TYR A 86 -1.39 -11.93 -2.74
N ILE A 87 -1.93 -11.67 -3.93
CA ILE A 87 -2.83 -10.54 -4.16
C ILE A 87 -4.23 -11.09 -4.27
N TYR A 88 -5.13 -10.55 -3.44
CA TYR A 88 -6.53 -10.93 -3.39
C TYR A 88 -7.37 -9.94 -4.19
N LYS A 89 -8.29 -10.48 -4.97
CA LYS A 89 -9.41 -9.76 -5.57
C LYS A 89 -10.64 -10.00 -4.70
N LEU A 90 -11.17 -8.95 -4.11
CA LEU A 90 -12.27 -9.02 -3.15
C LEU A 90 -13.49 -8.26 -3.66
N ASP A 91 -14.67 -8.73 -3.28
CA ASP A 91 -15.89 -7.96 -3.44
C ASP A 91 -15.76 -6.64 -2.66
N LEU A 92 -15.98 -5.51 -3.35
CA LEU A 92 -15.74 -4.17 -2.81
C LEU A 92 -16.64 -3.84 -1.61
N ILE A 93 -17.79 -4.50 -1.50
CA ILE A 93 -18.77 -4.20 -0.44
C ILE A 93 -18.57 -5.10 0.77
N THR A 94 -18.37 -6.38 0.55
CA THR A 94 -18.39 -7.42 1.59
C THR A 94 -17.00 -7.86 2.02
N GLY A 95 -15.98 -7.72 1.15
CA GLY A 95 -14.64 -8.25 1.37
C GLY A 95 -14.50 -9.75 1.09
N GLU A 96 -15.56 -10.40 0.60
CA GLU A 96 -15.52 -11.81 0.22
C GLU A 96 -14.55 -12.04 -0.95
N PRO A 97 -13.73 -13.11 -0.91
CA PRO A 97 -12.79 -13.42 -1.97
C PRO A 97 -13.51 -13.78 -3.28
N VAL A 98 -13.19 -13.03 -4.33
CA VAL A 98 -13.62 -13.32 -5.71
C VAL A 98 -12.57 -14.14 -6.43
N ASP A 99 -11.30 -13.77 -6.27
CA ASP A 99 -10.15 -14.47 -6.84
C ASP A 99 -8.86 -14.13 -6.08
N ARG A 100 -7.75 -14.80 -6.39
CA ARG A 100 -6.41 -14.44 -5.93
C ARG A 100 -5.33 -15.04 -6.83
N PHE A 101 -4.16 -14.40 -6.83
CA PHE A 101 -2.98 -14.90 -7.53
C PHE A 101 -1.72 -14.72 -6.68
N ARG A 102 -0.69 -15.53 -6.97
CA ARG A 102 0.59 -15.44 -6.26
C ARG A 102 1.29 -14.15 -6.64
N THR A 103 1.98 -13.55 -5.68
CA THR A 103 2.96 -12.49 -5.95
C THR A 103 3.95 -13.00 -7.02
N PRO A 104 4.29 -12.22 -8.06
CA PRO A 104 5.08 -12.74 -9.17
C PRO A 104 6.48 -13.23 -8.79
N ASP A 105 7.06 -12.66 -7.74
CA ASP A 105 8.34 -13.08 -7.18
C ASP A 105 8.21 -14.18 -6.10
N GLY A 106 6.97 -14.61 -5.78
CA GLY A 106 6.65 -15.61 -4.76
C GLY A 106 6.86 -15.16 -3.31
N GLY A 107 7.35 -13.93 -3.09
CA GLY A 107 7.69 -13.35 -1.79
C GLY A 107 6.54 -12.61 -1.12
N GLY A 108 6.86 -11.75 -0.13
CA GLY A 108 5.89 -10.89 0.56
C GLY A 108 6.36 -9.43 0.66
N ILE A 109 5.40 -8.54 0.94
CA ILE A 109 5.39 -7.06 1.02
C ILE A 109 5.21 -6.31 -0.32
N HIS A 110 4.07 -6.49 -0.98
CA HIS A 110 3.84 -5.87 -2.28
C HIS A 110 2.84 -4.72 -2.17
N GLY A 111 3.32 -3.47 -2.26
CA GLY A 111 2.44 -2.34 -2.53
C GLY A 111 1.77 -2.54 -3.87
N ILE A 112 0.51 -2.15 -3.95
CA ILE A 112 -0.29 -2.30 -5.16
C ILE A 112 -1.01 -1.01 -5.46
N GLU A 113 -1.20 -0.72 -6.75
CA GLU A 113 -1.94 0.46 -7.21
C GLU A 113 -2.66 0.16 -8.52
N TRP A 114 -3.94 0.50 -8.60
CA TRP A 114 -4.75 0.31 -9.79
C TRP A 114 -4.45 1.39 -10.83
N ASP A 115 -4.32 0.97 -12.10
CA ASP A 115 -4.08 1.87 -13.22
C ASP A 115 -4.78 1.33 -14.47
N ASP A 116 -5.91 1.95 -14.83
CA ASP A 116 -6.68 1.69 -16.06
C ASP A 116 -6.79 0.21 -16.49
N GLY A 117 -7.47 -0.60 -15.67
CA GLY A 117 -7.68 -2.01 -15.96
C GLY A 117 -6.55 -2.92 -15.50
N LYS A 118 -5.44 -2.37 -15.00
CA LYS A 118 -4.24 -3.09 -14.59
C LYS A 118 -3.84 -2.74 -13.16
N ILE A 119 -2.86 -3.47 -12.64
CA ILE A 119 -2.38 -3.30 -11.27
C ILE A 119 -0.86 -3.22 -11.27
N TRP A 120 -0.32 -2.13 -10.77
CA TRP A 120 1.08 -2.02 -10.41
C TRP A 120 1.34 -2.79 -9.12
N VAL A 121 2.44 -3.53 -9.06
CA VAL A 121 2.81 -4.41 -7.95
C VAL A 121 4.30 -4.27 -7.69
N THR A 122 4.70 -3.87 -6.49
CA THR A 122 6.13 -3.86 -6.12
C THR A 122 6.67 -5.28 -6.02
N ALA A 123 7.98 -5.48 -6.15
CA ALA A 123 8.62 -6.80 -6.00
C ALA A 123 10.04 -6.66 -5.45
N PHE A 124 10.54 -7.72 -4.80
CA PHE A 124 11.86 -7.73 -4.18
C PHE A 124 12.85 -8.69 -4.84
N GLN A 125 12.36 -9.66 -5.61
CA GLN A 125 13.21 -10.65 -6.27
C GLN A 125 12.81 -10.86 -7.75
N PRO A 126 13.42 -10.13 -8.69
CA PRO A 126 14.31 -8.96 -8.49
C PRO A 126 13.58 -7.73 -7.93
N LEU A 127 14.33 -6.73 -7.47
CA LEU A 127 13.81 -5.42 -7.09
C LEU A 127 13.23 -4.72 -8.31
N ALA A 128 11.90 -4.66 -8.38
CA ALA A 128 11.17 -4.18 -9.54
C ALA A 128 9.78 -3.68 -9.17
N ILE A 129 9.15 -3.00 -10.12
CA ILE A 129 7.71 -2.74 -10.10
C ILE A 129 7.11 -3.36 -11.37
N TYR A 130 6.13 -4.23 -11.20
CA TYR A 130 5.44 -4.97 -12.26
C TYR A 130 4.08 -4.35 -12.55
N LEU A 131 3.72 -4.19 -13.82
CA LEU A 131 2.35 -3.95 -14.23
C LEU A 131 1.71 -5.28 -14.63
N MET A 132 0.63 -5.65 -13.96
CA MET A 132 -0.08 -6.90 -14.17
C MET A 132 -1.43 -6.66 -14.81
N ASP A 133 -1.87 -7.58 -15.67
CA ASP A 133 -3.15 -7.51 -16.38
C ASP A 133 -4.14 -8.56 -15.85
N PRO A 134 -5.09 -8.17 -14.97
CA PRO A 134 -6.13 -9.06 -14.46
C PRO A 134 -7.07 -9.63 -15.53
N ALA A 135 -7.14 -9.04 -16.73
CA ALA A 135 -7.98 -9.53 -17.82
C ALA A 135 -7.30 -10.64 -18.63
N ASP A 136 -6.00 -10.83 -18.48
CA ASP A 136 -5.21 -11.86 -19.17
C ASP A 136 -4.37 -12.66 -18.16
N ASP A 137 -5.09 -13.37 -17.29
CA ASP A 137 -4.56 -14.32 -16.30
C ASP A 137 -3.40 -13.76 -15.46
N TYR A 138 -3.53 -12.48 -15.07
CA TYR A 138 -2.54 -11.77 -14.24
C TYR A 138 -1.13 -11.75 -14.83
N LYS A 139 -0.98 -11.78 -16.16
CA LYS A 139 0.33 -11.70 -16.80
C LYS A 139 1.02 -10.37 -16.46
N ILE A 140 2.35 -10.41 -16.31
CA ILE A 140 3.17 -9.19 -16.30
C ILE A 140 3.19 -8.63 -17.73
N VAL A 141 2.71 -7.41 -17.91
CA VAL A 141 2.70 -6.71 -19.22
C VAL A 141 3.76 -5.64 -19.35
N HIS A 142 4.28 -5.16 -18.22
CA HIS A 142 5.36 -4.19 -18.18
C HIS A 142 6.11 -4.32 -16.85
N SER A 143 7.37 -3.89 -16.83
CA SER A 143 8.17 -3.86 -15.62
C SER A 143 9.38 -2.95 -15.76
N PHE A 144 9.82 -2.37 -14.65
CA PHE A 144 11.13 -1.75 -14.55
C PHE A 144 11.79 -2.13 -13.21
N ASN A 145 13.12 -2.17 -13.20
CA ASN A 145 13.89 -2.44 -11.98
C ASN A 145 14.01 -1.17 -11.13
N VAL A 146 14.15 -1.36 -9.83
CA VAL A 146 14.52 -0.27 -8.90
C VAL A 146 15.76 -0.65 -8.10
N GLU A 147 16.41 0.33 -7.50
CA GLU A 147 17.63 0.11 -6.71
C GLU A 147 17.37 0.03 -5.20
N LEU A 148 16.31 0.67 -4.71
CA LEU A 148 16.00 0.78 -3.28
C LEU A 148 15.21 -0.44 -2.78
N THR A 149 15.59 -0.92 -1.59
CA THR A 149 15.36 -2.33 -1.21
C THR A 149 14.02 -2.63 -0.54
N ARG A 150 13.30 -1.61 -0.05
CA ARG A 150 12.06 -1.81 0.72
C ARG A 150 10.88 -0.98 0.18
N LEU A 151 10.48 -1.34 -1.04
CA LEU A 151 9.27 -0.83 -1.70
C LEU A 151 8.01 -1.10 -0.86
N HIS A 152 7.12 -0.13 -0.79
CA HIS A 152 5.86 -0.19 -0.05
C HIS A 152 4.74 0.47 -0.88
N GLY A 153 3.92 1.34 -0.28
CA GLY A 153 2.77 1.97 -0.92
C GLY A 153 3.12 2.58 -2.27
N LEU A 154 2.21 2.39 -3.21
CA LEU A 154 2.27 2.94 -4.55
C LEU A 154 1.15 3.97 -4.70
N ALA A 155 1.37 4.99 -5.53
CA ALA A 155 0.30 5.92 -5.89
C ALA A 155 0.51 6.47 -7.30
N ARG A 156 -0.45 6.22 -8.20
CA ARG A 156 -0.36 6.58 -9.61
C ARG A 156 -0.78 8.04 -9.79
N VAL A 157 0.03 8.81 -10.53
CA VAL A 157 -0.27 10.19 -10.96
C VAL A 157 -0.07 10.28 -12.47
N PRO A 158 -0.68 11.21 -13.23
CA PRO A 158 -0.65 11.16 -14.69
C PRO A 158 0.72 10.93 -15.33
N ASP A 159 1.77 11.55 -14.80
CA ASP A 159 3.13 11.50 -15.34
C ASP A 159 4.09 10.56 -14.58
N GLY A 160 3.62 9.69 -13.69
CA GLY A 160 4.51 8.73 -13.02
C GLY A 160 3.84 7.87 -11.97
N LEU A 161 4.66 7.18 -11.20
CA LEU A 161 4.23 6.33 -10.10
C LEU A 161 5.08 6.63 -8.87
N TRP A 162 4.44 7.08 -7.78
CA TRP A 162 5.10 7.25 -6.50
C TRP A 162 5.25 5.89 -5.81
N CYS A 163 6.40 5.66 -5.18
CA CYS A 163 6.71 4.48 -4.40
C CYS A 163 7.40 4.87 -3.09
N ALA A 164 6.86 4.41 -1.97
CA ALA A 164 7.49 4.58 -0.67
C ALA A 164 8.64 3.57 -0.52
N HIS A 165 9.82 4.06 -0.15
CA HIS A 165 10.96 3.24 0.27
C HIS A 165 11.19 3.43 1.76
N THR A 166 10.42 2.67 2.54
CA THR A 166 10.33 2.80 4.00
C THR A 166 11.69 2.83 4.69
N THR A 167 12.57 1.84 4.50
CA THR A 167 13.89 1.79 5.18
C THR A 167 14.79 2.97 4.81
N ASP A 168 14.65 3.48 3.61
CA ASP A 168 15.45 4.57 3.07
C ASP A 168 14.88 5.95 3.46
N ASN A 169 13.67 6.01 4.04
CA ASN A 169 12.93 7.25 4.37
C ASN A 169 12.78 8.20 3.19
N VAL A 170 12.53 7.63 2.01
CA VAL A 170 12.27 8.39 0.80
C VAL A 170 11.00 7.91 0.12
N ILE A 171 10.38 8.81 -0.63
CA ILE A 171 9.32 8.49 -1.58
C ILE A 171 9.83 8.91 -2.95
N VAL A 172 9.87 7.98 -3.89
CA VAL A 172 10.43 8.21 -5.23
C VAL A 172 9.32 8.15 -6.26
N LYS A 173 9.29 9.12 -7.17
CA LYS A 173 8.44 9.11 -8.36
C LYS A 173 9.21 8.51 -9.50
N TYR A 174 8.73 7.39 -10.00
CA TYR A 174 9.31 6.72 -11.16
C TYR A 174 8.56 7.09 -12.44
N ASP A 175 9.30 7.21 -13.53
CA ASP A 175 8.75 7.15 -14.88
C ASP A 175 8.27 5.72 -15.14
N ILE A 176 7.01 5.57 -15.57
CA ILE A 176 6.39 4.25 -15.72
C ILE A 176 6.86 3.49 -16.96
N GLU A 177 7.54 4.13 -17.91
CA GLU A 177 8.00 3.49 -19.14
C GLU A 177 9.37 2.82 -18.97
N ASN A 178 10.23 3.37 -18.09
CA ASN A 178 11.62 2.92 -17.98
C ASN A 178 12.14 2.81 -16.53
N GLY A 179 11.41 3.31 -15.54
CA GLY A 179 11.82 3.29 -14.13
C GLY A 179 12.82 4.37 -13.72
N ASP A 180 13.06 5.37 -14.58
CA ASP A 180 13.92 6.50 -14.21
C ASP A 180 13.30 7.28 -13.04
N GLU A 181 14.12 7.67 -12.08
CA GLU A 181 13.71 8.56 -11.00
C GLU A 181 13.45 9.96 -11.57
N LYS A 182 12.20 10.41 -11.45
CA LYS A 182 11.77 11.75 -11.85
C LYS A 182 11.85 12.74 -10.69
N GLU A 183 11.51 12.27 -9.49
CA GLU A 183 11.41 13.09 -8.29
C GLU A 183 11.64 12.24 -7.04
N ARG A 184 12.13 12.89 -5.97
CA ARG A 184 12.36 12.25 -4.68
C ARG A 184 12.01 13.20 -3.54
N ILE A 185 11.22 12.68 -2.61
CA ILE A 185 10.93 13.27 -1.31
C ILE A 185 11.77 12.53 -0.27
N THR A 186 12.57 13.24 0.51
CA THR A 186 13.40 12.66 1.59
C THR A 186 12.91 13.16 2.93
N LEU A 187 12.49 12.26 3.82
CA LEU A 187 11.89 12.63 5.11
C LEU A 187 12.94 13.10 6.12
N ASP A 188 12.57 14.12 6.91
CA ASP A 188 13.43 14.65 7.98
C ASP A 188 13.37 13.78 9.24
N PRO A 189 14.39 13.83 10.12
CA PRO A 189 14.22 13.33 11.49
C PRO A 189 12.99 14.00 12.15
N GLY A 190 12.05 13.21 12.65
CA GLY A 190 10.78 13.73 13.16
C GLY A 190 9.57 13.42 12.28
N ASP A 191 9.78 13.23 10.97
CA ASP A 191 8.70 12.88 10.04
C ASP A 191 8.21 11.45 10.24
N ALA A 192 7.04 11.20 9.67
CA ALA A 192 6.38 9.90 9.60
C ALA A 192 7.25 8.81 9.00
N TYR A 193 7.06 7.56 9.45
CA TYR A 193 7.62 6.39 8.80
C TYR A 193 6.65 5.86 7.73
N VAL A 194 6.71 6.46 6.54
CA VAL A 194 5.71 6.29 5.47
C VAL A 194 5.69 4.87 4.89
N HIS A 195 4.52 4.22 4.97
CA HIS A 195 4.23 2.91 4.41
C HIS A 195 3.21 2.99 3.26
N GLY A 196 1.96 3.33 3.58
CA GLY A 196 0.89 3.44 2.60
C GLY A 196 0.96 4.78 1.87
N LEU A 197 0.60 4.80 0.58
CA LEU A 197 0.47 6.02 -0.22
C LEU A 197 -0.88 6.02 -0.92
N SER A 198 -1.41 7.22 -1.21
CA SER A 198 -2.54 7.42 -2.12
C SER A 198 -2.54 8.85 -2.63
N ILE A 199 -3.17 9.11 -3.77
CA ILE A 199 -3.41 10.49 -4.26
C ILE A 199 -4.85 10.89 -4.00
N LYS A 200 -5.07 12.13 -3.58
CA LYS A 200 -6.38 12.79 -3.60
C LYS A 200 -6.21 14.26 -3.92
N ASP A 201 -6.97 14.77 -4.89
CA ASP A 201 -6.97 16.19 -5.27
C ASP A 201 -5.57 16.75 -5.62
N GLY A 202 -4.68 15.89 -6.12
CA GLY A 202 -3.28 16.23 -6.43
C GLY A 202 -2.33 16.20 -5.23
N GLU A 203 -2.82 15.91 -4.03
CA GLU A 203 -2.02 15.76 -2.82
C GLU A 203 -1.61 14.30 -2.61
N LEU A 204 -0.36 14.10 -2.18
CA LEU A 204 0.16 12.79 -1.82
C LEU A 204 -0.13 12.50 -0.34
N TRP A 205 -1.02 11.57 -0.10
CA TRP A 205 -1.38 11.07 1.22
C TRP A 205 -0.46 9.93 1.63
N TYR A 206 -0.18 9.83 2.92
CA TYR A 206 0.64 8.78 3.50
C TYR A 206 -0.02 8.14 4.74
N ALA A 207 0.40 6.92 5.06
CA ALA A 207 0.16 6.29 6.36
C ALA A 207 1.47 5.86 7.03
N ASP A 208 1.58 6.11 8.33
CA ASP A 208 2.58 5.52 9.22
C ASP A 208 1.95 4.35 9.99
N ALA A 209 2.39 3.14 9.65
CA ALA A 209 1.87 1.90 10.22
C ALA A 209 2.35 1.62 11.66
N ASN A 210 3.02 2.57 12.32
CA ASN A 210 3.48 2.43 13.69
C ASN A 210 4.40 1.21 13.92
N PHE A 211 5.18 0.85 12.91
CA PHE A 211 6.32 -0.03 13.15
C PHE A 211 7.40 0.83 13.79
N ALA A 212 7.45 0.86 15.13
CA ALA A 212 8.55 1.47 15.87
C ALA A 212 9.86 0.94 15.29
N GLY A 213 10.51 1.76 14.47
CA GLY A 213 11.65 1.34 13.71
C GLY A 213 12.80 0.98 14.65
N LYS A 214 13.46 -0.14 14.40
CA LYS A 214 14.84 -0.38 14.85
C LYS A 214 15.85 0.61 14.21
N HIS A 215 15.37 1.58 13.44
CA HIS A 215 16.15 2.52 12.65
C HIS A 215 15.79 3.95 13.10
N ASN A 216 16.81 4.69 13.54
CA ASN A 216 16.81 5.95 14.32
C ASN A 216 16.14 7.19 13.66
N THR A 217 15.04 7.01 12.94
CA THR A 217 14.37 8.07 12.17
C THR A 217 12.88 8.21 12.52
N ALA A 218 12.22 7.14 12.96
CA ALA A 218 10.84 7.19 13.46
C ALA A 218 10.85 7.63 14.94
N THR A 219 10.40 8.85 15.24
CA THR A 219 10.53 9.42 16.60
C THR A 219 9.30 9.33 17.49
N VAL A 220 8.15 8.77 17.08
CA VAL A 220 6.95 8.88 17.94
C VAL A 220 6.11 7.61 18.14
N GLY A 221 6.29 6.55 17.36
CA GLY A 221 5.63 5.26 17.66
C GLY A 221 4.10 5.36 17.80
N THR A 222 3.48 6.26 17.03
CA THR A 222 2.03 6.44 16.95
C THR A 222 1.61 6.35 15.50
N SER A 223 0.56 5.60 15.20
CA SER A 223 0.01 5.55 13.84
C SER A 223 -0.55 6.92 13.45
N GLU A 224 -0.32 7.30 12.20
CA GLU A 224 -0.86 8.54 11.67
C GLU A 224 -1.13 8.44 10.16
N ILE A 225 -2.06 9.27 9.70
CA ILE A 225 -2.41 9.44 8.30
C ILE A 225 -2.40 10.94 8.00
N GLY A 226 -1.73 11.32 6.92
CA GLY A 226 -1.55 12.72 6.58
C GLY A 226 -1.17 12.94 5.13
N ILE A 227 -0.66 14.15 4.86
CA ILE A 227 -0.18 14.55 3.54
C ILE A 227 1.33 14.82 3.58
N LEU A 228 1.99 14.49 2.47
CA LEU A 228 3.36 14.87 2.19
C LEU A 228 3.36 16.15 1.37
N LYS A 229 4.21 17.10 1.75
CA LYS A 229 4.48 18.27 0.93
C LYS A 229 5.37 17.85 -0.24
N VAL A 230 4.77 17.80 -1.44
CA VAL A 230 5.45 17.60 -2.72
C VAL A 230 5.96 18.95 -3.24
#